data_AF-H3C8Z8-F1
#
_entry.id   AF-H3C8Z8-F1
#
_cell.length_a   1.000
_cell.length_b   1.000
_cell.length_c   1.000
_cell.angle_alpha   90.00
_cell.angle_beta   90.00
_cell.angle_gamma   90.00
#
_symmetry.space_group_name_H-M   'P 1'
#
loop_
_entity.id
_entity.type
_entity.pdbx_description
1 polymer ?
#
loop_
_entity_poly.entity_id
_entity_poly.type
_entity_poly.pdbx_seq_one_letter_code
_entity_poly.pdbx_strand_id
1 'polypeptide(L)'
;HSFEQRKLNCNLNISKTVDNEGRCYDCDLLPFMEVGSVAHKYYLLNIRLPVNVRKKVNVGIGEIKDMRLVSIHQNGGFTQVWFGMKTFLTPSILIIMIWYWRRITLMNRPPVLLEKLILALGISMTFINIPVEWFSIGFNWTWMLLFGDIRQGIFYSMLLSFWIIFCGEHLMDQTERNRLSVYWKQVGPIVFGSFCLFIFDMCER
;
A
#
# COMPACT_ATOMS: atom_id res chain seq x y z
N HIS A 1 -23.17 4.22 -13.02
CA HIS A 1 -22.76 4.36 -14.43
C HIS A 1 -21.91 5.61 -14.56
N SER A 2 -20.60 5.45 -14.75
CA SER A 2 -19.64 6.55 -14.99
C SER A 2 -19.07 6.45 -16.41
N PHE A 3 -18.57 7.58 -16.93
CA PHE A 3 -17.79 7.61 -18.16
C PHE A 3 -16.31 7.62 -17.79
N GLU A 4 -15.59 6.57 -18.18
CA GLU A 4 -14.15 6.46 -17.96
C GLU A 4 -13.40 6.76 -19.27
N GLN A 5 -12.44 7.69 -19.20
CA GLN A 5 -11.54 7.98 -20.30
C GLN A 5 -10.17 7.37 -20.02
N ARG A 6 -9.61 6.66 -20.99
CA ARG A 6 -8.26 6.07 -20.93
C ARG A 6 -7.52 6.39 -22.23
N LYS A 7 -6.21 6.57 -22.13
CA LYS A 7 -5.35 6.79 -23.30
C LYS A 7 -4.92 5.44 -23.85
N LEU A 8 -5.05 5.26 -25.16
CA LEU A 8 -4.56 4.08 -25.86
C LEU A 8 -3.12 4.34 -26.29
N ASN A 9 -2.18 3.58 -25.73
CA ASN A 9 -0.80 3.54 -26.19
C ASN A 9 -0.59 2.19 -26.89
N CYS A 10 -0.59 2.23 -28.22
CA CYS A 10 -0.55 1.06 -29.08
C CYS A 10 0.48 1.25 -30.17
N ASN A 11 1.41 0.30 -30.28
CA ASN A 11 2.46 0.31 -31.28
C ASN A 11 2.29 -0.87 -32.22
N LEU A 12 2.54 -0.61 -33.50
CA LEU A 12 2.65 -1.66 -34.51
C LEU A 12 4.14 -1.86 -34.78
N ASN A 13 4.71 -2.94 -34.23
CA ASN A 13 6.14 -3.26 -34.37
C ASN A 13 6.51 -3.80 -35.76
N ILE A 14 5.58 -3.73 -36.72
CA ILE A 14 5.68 -4.37 -38.03
C ILE A 14 5.53 -3.29 -39.11
N SER A 15 6.21 -3.47 -40.24
CA SER A 15 6.10 -2.57 -41.38
C SER A 15 4.66 -2.52 -41.90
N LYS A 16 4.21 -1.31 -42.23
CA LYS A 16 2.89 -1.03 -42.78
C LYS A 16 2.83 -1.42 -44.26
N THR A 17 2.80 -2.73 -44.53
CA THR A 17 2.60 -3.31 -45.87
C THR A 17 1.23 -3.98 -45.95
N VAL A 18 0.71 -4.12 -47.17
CA VAL A 18 -0.61 -4.75 -47.43
C VAL A 18 -0.64 -6.19 -46.91
N ASP A 19 0.48 -6.91 -46.98
CA ASP A 19 0.60 -8.28 -46.47
C ASP A 19 0.46 -8.41 -44.94
N ASN A 20 0.63 -7.30 -44.21
CA ASN A 20 0.57 -7.25 -42.75
C ASN A 20 -0.76 -6.65 -42.24
N GLU A 21 -1.73 -6.42 -43.12
CA GLU A 21 -3.08 -6.01 -42.74
C GLU A 21 -3.76 -7.08 -41.86
N GLY A 22 -4.48 -6.62 -40.83
CA GLY A 22 -5.19 -7.50 -39.89
C GLY A 22 -4.38 -8.04 -38.71
N ARG A 23 -3.08 -7.72 -38.62
CA ARG A 23 -2.27 -8.03 -37.43
C ARG A 23 -2.66 -7.17 -36.23
N CYS A 24 -2.55 -7.74 -35.03
CA CYS A 24 -2.87 -7.05 -33.79
C CYS A 24 -1.81 -5.99 -33.46
N TYR A 25 -2.29 -4.88 -32.90
CA TYR A 25 -1.42 -3.91 -32.25
C TYR A 25 -0.92 -4.47 -30.92
N ASP A 26 0.32 -4.12 -30.57
CA ASP A 26 0.86 -4.33 -29.24
C ASP A 26 0.50 -3.09 -28.40
N CYS A 27 -0.40 -3.26 -27.44
CA CYS A 27 -0.94 -2.18 -26.63
C CYS A 27 -0.64 -2.40 -25.15
N ASP A 28 -0.38 -1.31 -24.44
CA ASP A 28 -0.22 -1.35 -22.99
C ASP A 28 -1.52 -1.77 -22.29
N LEU A 29 -1.38 -2.47 -21.17
CA LEU A 29 -2.51 -2.83 -20.31
C LEU A 29 -3.13 -1.56 -19.72
N LEU A 30 -4.45 -1.45 -19.85
CA LEU A 30 -5.20 -0.31 -19.32
C LEU A 30 -5.72 -0.63 -17.91
N PRO A 31 -5.40 0.20 -16.89
CA PRO A 31 -6.01 0.06 -15.58
C PRO A 31 -7.52 0.37 -15.69
N PHE A 32 -8.33 -0.64 -15.39
CA PHE A 32 -9.77 -0.57 -15.59
C PHE A 32 -10.48 -0.12 -14.32
N MET A 33 -10.51 -1.00 -13.31
CA MET A 33 -11.09 -0.71 -12.00
C MET A 33 -10.44 -1.55 -10.92
N GLU A 34 -10.41 -1.01 -9.71
CA GLU A 34 -10.05 -1.72 -8.49
C GLU A 34 -11.23 -1.64 -7.52
N VAL A 35 -11.55 -2.74 -6.86
CA VAL A 35 -12.62 -2.79 -5.86
C VAL A 35 -12.02 -3.22 -4.53
N GLY A 36 -12.13 -2.37 -3.51
CA GLY A 36 -11.50 -2.62 -2.21
C GLY A 36 -12.13 -3.74 -1.38
N SER A 37 -13.31 -4.25 -1.75
CA SER A 37 -13.93 -5.39 -1.05
C SER A 37 -14.80 -6.21 -1.99
N VAL A 38 -14.68 -7.54 -1.93
CA VAL A 38 -15.53 -8.47 -2.67
C VAL A 38 -16.80 -8.75 -1.87
N ALA A 39 -17.76 -7.83 -1.96
CA ALA A 39 -19.04 -7.86 -1.23
C ALA A 39 -20.03 -8.94 -1.70
N HIS A 40 -20.05 -9.24 -3.00
CA HIS A 40 -21.04 -10.10 -3.64
C HIS A 40 -20.38 -11.30 -4.34
N LYS A 41 -21.17 -12.37 -4.52
CA LYS A 41 -20.71 -13.61 -5.21
C LYS A 41 -20.55 -13.43 -6.71
N TYR A 42 -21.34 -12.55 -7.32
CA TYR A 42 -21.39 -12.34 -8.76
C TYR A 42 -21.38 -10.85 -9.08
N TYR A 43 -20.64 -10.48 -10.12
CA TYR A 43 -20.58 -9.13 -10.65
C TYR A 43 -20.85 -9.18 -12.15
N LEU A 44 -21.72 -8.28 -12.62
CA LEU A 44 -21.97 -8.09 -14.04
C LEU A 44 -21.29 -6.80 -14.48
N LEU A 45 -20.43 -6.90 -15.48
CA LEU A 45 -19.74 -5.77 -16.07
C LEU A 45 -20.19 -5.57 -17.51
N ASN A 46 -20.84 -4.44 -17.78
CA ASN A 46 -21.28 -4.04 -19.12
C ASN A 46 -20.40 -2.90 -19.64
N ILE A 47 -19.55 -3.20 -20.62
CA ILE A 47 -18.70 -2.20 -21.29
C ILE A 47 -19.40 -1.74 -22.56
N ARG A 48 -19.53 -0.42 -22.74
CA ARG A 48 -20.08 0.18 -23.96
C ARG A 48 -19.13 1.27 -24.46
N LEU A 49 -18.81 1.21 -25.75
CA LEU A 49 -17.95 2.19 -26.43
C LEU A 49 -18.80 3.04 -27.40
N PRO A 50 -19.46 4.11 -26.93
CA PRO A 50 -20.26 4.97 -27.81
C PRO A 50 -19.35 5.81 -28.70
N VAL A 51 -19.68 5.95 -29.99
CA VAL A 51 -18.96 6.81 -30.93
C VAL A 51 -19.69 8.13 -31.08
N ASN A 52 -18.98 9.25 -30.95
CA ASN A 52 -19.56 10.58 -31.17
C ASN A 52 -18.58 11.50 -31.91
N VAL A 53 -18.85 11.73 -33.20
CA VAL A 53 -18.00 12.53 -34.08
C VAL A 53 -17.95 14.00 -33.67
N ARG A 54 -19.09 14.58 -33.24
CA ARG A 54 -19.15 16.00 -32.84
C ARG A 54 -18.31 16.29 -31.59
N LYS A 55 -18.27 15.33 -30.66
CA LYS A 55 -17.51 15.43 -29.41
C LYS A 55 -16.12 14.76 -29.49
N LYS A 56 -15.71 14.25 -30.66
CA LYS A 56 -14.48 13.47 -30.88
C LYS A 56 -14.30 12.31 -29.87
N VAL A 57 -15.39 11.64 -29.50
CA VAL A 57 -15.37 10.50 -28.57
C VAL A 57 -15.27 9.20 -29.37
N ASN A 58 -14.27 8.36 -29.05
CA ASN A 58 -14.02 7.07 -29.70
C ASN A 58 -13.89 7.15 -31.23
N VAL A 59 -13.35 8.26 -31.74
CA VAL A 59 -13.06 8.44 -33.17
C VAL A 59 -11.58 8.13 -33.42
N GLY A 60 -11.29 7.26 -34.39
CA GLY A 60 -9.90 6.96 -34.79
C GLY A 60 -9.13 6.05 -33.81
N ILE A 61 -9.84 5.28 -32.97
CA ILE A 61 -9.23 4.34 -32.00
C ILE A 61 -8.77 3.01 -32.61
N GLY A 62 -8.84 2.87 -33.94
CA GLY A 62 -8.56 1.62 -34.65
C GLY A 62 -9.75 0.64 -34.67
N GLU A 63 -9.53 -0.53 -35.27
CA GLU A 63 -10.49 -1.63 -35.27
C GLU A 63 -10.27 -2.49 -34.02
N ILE A 64 -11.26 -2.52 -33.13
CA ILE A 64 -11.22 -3.34 -31.91
C ILE A 64 -11.96 -4.64 -32.21
N LYS A 65 -11.23 -5.76 -32.19
CA LYS A 65 -11.80 -7.11 -32.39
C LYS A 65 -12.31 -7.70 -31.07
N ASP A 66 -11.40 -7.87 -30.11
CA ASP A 66 -11.68 -8.47 -28.81
C ASP A 66 -11.15 -7.59 -27.68
N MET A 67 -11.82 -7.64 -26.53
CA MET A 67 -11.35 -7.05 -25.27
C MET A 67 -11.10 -8.16 -24.27
N ARG A 68 -9.88 -8.22 -23.72
CA ARG A 68 -9.52 -9.16 -22.66
C ARG A 68 -9.52 -8.44 -21.32
N LEU A 69 -10.13 -9.06 -20.32
CA LEU A 69 -10.13 -8.56 -18.95
C LEU A 69 -9.47 -9.60 -18.05
N VAL A 70 -8.51 -9.15 -17.25
CA VAL A 70 -7.85 -9.98 -16.25
C VAL A 70 -8.34 -9.51 -14.88
N SER A 71 -8.93 -10.44 -14.13
CA SER A 71 -9.35 -10.19 -12.75
C SER A 71 -8.26 -10.72 -11.80
N ILE A 72 -7.73 -9.83 -10.97
CA ILE A 72 -6.74 -10.16 -9.95
C ILE A 72 -7.44 -10.03 -8.61
N HIS A 73 -7.40 -11.10 -7.81
CA HIS A 73 -7.94 -11.12 -6.47
C HIS A 73 -7.04 -11.96 -5.57
N GLN A 74 -6.98 -11.62 -4.29
CA GLN A 74 -6.24 -12.40 -3.31
C GLN A 74 -6.90 -13.78 -3.14
N ASN A 75 -6.11 -14.84 -3.22
CA ASN A 75 -6.63 -16.20 -3.11
C ASN A 75 -7.20 -16.42 -1.69
N GLY A 76 -8.36 -17.08 -1.60
CA GLY A 76 -9.06 -17.32 -0.33
C GLY A 76 -8.21 -18.11 0.67
N GLY A 77 -7.49 -19.14 0.20
CA GLY A 77 -6.59 -19.93 1.05
C GLY A 77 -5.43 -19.12 1.62
N PHE A 78 -4.83 -18.23 0.81
CA PHE A 78 -3.79 -17.33 1.29
C PHE A 78 -4.34 -16.35 2.35
N THR A 79 -5.53 -15.81 2.13
CA THR A 79 -6.20 -14.90 3.07
C THR A 79 -6.47 -15.57 4.42
N GLN A 80 -6.91 -16.83 4.42
CA GLN A 80 -7.12 -17.60 5.66
C GLN A 80 -5.83 -17.79 6.46
N VAL A 81 -4.75 -18.21 5.80
CA VAL A 81 -3.44 -18.37 6.45
C VAL A 81 -2.93 -17.04 6.99
N TRP A 82 -3.07 -15.98 6.21
CA TRP A 82 -2.66 -14.63 6.60
C TRP A 82 -3.42 -14.12 7.83
N PHE A 83 -4.75 -14.34 7.90
CA PHE A 83 -5.55 -14.01 9.07
C PHE A 83 -5.18 -14.85 10.29
N GLY A 84 -4.92 -16.14 10.10
CA GLY A 84 -4.44 -17.02 11.17
C GLY A 84 -3.12 -16.53 11.76
N MET A 85 -2.15 -16.20 10.88
CA MET A 85 -0.85 -15.65 11.27
C MET A 85 -0.99 -14.36 12.08
N LYS A 86 -1.79 -13.39 11.60
CA LYS A 86 -2.03 -12.11 12.30
C LYS A 86 -2.68 -12.30 13.67
N THR A 87 -3.70 -13.16 13.74
CA THR A 87 -4.42 -13.46 14.98
C THR A 87 -3.50 -14.09 16.03
N PHE A 88 -2.55 -14.92 15.62
CA PHE A 88 -1.59 -15.55 16.53
C PHE A 88 -0.45 -14.60 16.94
N LEU A 89 0.06 -13.80 16.00
CA LEU A 89 1.17 -12.88 16.26
C LEU A 89 0.76 -11.66 17.10
N THR A 90 -0.47 -11.18 16.98
CA THR A 90 -0.93 -10.01 17.74
C THR A 90 -0.80 -10.17 19.27
N PRO A 91 -1.37 -11.22 19.91
CA PRO A 91 -1.29 -11.36 21.36
C PRO A 91 0.15 -11.60 21.83
N SER A 92 0.96 -12.35 21.07
CA SER A 92 2.36 -12.59 21.45
C SER A 92 3.20 -11.31 21.41
N ILE A 93 3.06 -10.48 20.38
CA ILE A 93 3.72 -9.17 20.28
C ILE A 93 3.22 -8.21 21.38
N LEU A 94 1.92 -8.23 21.68
CA LEU A 94 1.34 -7.38 22.72
C LEU A 94 1.88 -7.76 24.11
N ILE A 95 1.97 -9.05 24.43
CA ILE A 95 2.53 -9.55 25.69
C ILE A 95 3.99 -9.13 25.85
N ILE A 96 4.84 -9.35 24.83
CA ILE A 96 6.26 -8.97 24.92
C ILE A 96 6.43 -7.45 25.01
N MET A 97 5.56 -6.66 24.35
CA MET A 97 5.58 -5.19 24.44
C MET A 97 5.21 -4.69 25.84
N ILE A 98 4.13 -5.22 26.45
CA ILE A 98 3.75 -4.89 27.83
C ILE A 98 4.87 -5.29 28.80
N TRP A 99 5.43 -6.50 28.62
CA TRP A 99 6.53 -6.97 29.45
C TRP A 99 7.77 -6.07 29.32
N TYR A 100 8.12 -5.67 28.09
CA TYR A 100 9.24 -4.79 27.79
C TYR A 100 9.08 -3.43 28.48
N TRP A 101 7.91 -2.80 28.31
CA TRP A 101 7.62 -1.52 28.95
C TRP A 101 7.65 -1.61 30.47
N ARG A 102 7.02 -2.65 31.03
CA ARG A 102 7.04 -2.90 32.49
C ARG A 102 8.47 -3.03 33.00
N ARG A 103 9.34 -3.79 32.31
CA ARG A 103 10.74 -3.95 32.70
C ARG A 103 11.51 -2.64 32.69
N ILE A 104 11.27 -1.77 31.70
CA ILE A 104 11.92 -0.46 31.63
C ILE A 104 11.47 0.45 32.77
N THR A 105 10.17 0.50 33.06
CA THR A 105 9.62 1.36 34.13
C THR A 105 10.04 0.96 35.54
N LEU A 106 10.52 -0.28 35.74
CA LEU A 106 11.02 -0.76 37.03
C LEU A 106 12.47 -0.31 37.32
N MET A 107 13.18 0.25 36.34
CA MET A 107 14.53 0.77 36.56
C MET A 107 14.48 2.19 37.14
N ASN A 108 15.44 2.53 38.01
CA ASN A 108 15.52 3.87 38.65
C ASN A 108 15.99 5.00 37.71
N ARG A 109 16.13 4.74 36.41
CA ARG A 109 16.57 5.71 35.40
C ARG A 109 15.43 6.05 34.44
N PRO A 110 15.36 7.29 33.91
CA PRO A 110 14.42 7.59 32.85
C PRO A 110 14.73 6.75 31.59
N PRO A 111 13.70 6.37 30.79
CA PRO A 111 13.90 5.57 29.59
C PRO A 111 14.73 6.32 28.54
N VAL A 112 15.73 5.61 28.00
CA VAL A 112 16.67 6.12 26.99
C VAL A 112 15.93 6.31 25.65
N LEU A 113 16.45 7.17 24.76
CA LEU A 113 15.84 7.42 23.45
C LEU A 113 15.64 6.11 22.66
N LEU A 114 16.62 5.22 22.66
CA LEU A 114 16.54 3.93 21.97
C LEU A 114 15.42 3.04 22.51
N GLU A 115 15.24 2.99 23.84
CA GLU A 115 14.18 2.20 24.48
C GLU A 115 12.79 2.71 24.08
N LYS A 116 12.62 4.04 23.99
CA LYS A 116 11.37 4.67 23.50
C LYS A 116 11.10 4.36 22.03
N LEU A 117 12.14 4.34 21.19
CA LEU A 117 11.99 4.02 19.77
C LEU A 117 11.66 2.55 19.52
N ILE A 118 12.28 1.63 20.28
CA ILE A 118 11.95 0.20 20.24
C ILE A 118 10.50 -0.01 20.67
N LEU A 119 10.03 0.68 21.71
CA LEU A 119 8.62 0.64 22.10
C LEU A 119 7.71 1.15 20.97
N ALA A 120 8.03 2.30 20.37
CA ALA A 120 7.25 2.87 19.28
C ALA A 120 7.21 1.94 18.04
N LEU A 121 8.33 1.29 17.72
CA LEU A 121 8.40 0.26 16.68
C LEU A 121 7.49 -0.94 17.03
N GLY A 122 7.53 -1.42 18.28
CA GLY A 122 6.65 -2.48 18.78
C GLY A 122 5.17 -2.12 18.70
N ILE A 123 4.79 -0.87 18.99
CA ILE A 123 3.43 -0.36 18.83
C ILE A 123 3.02 -0.37 17.35
N SER A 124 3.87 0.13 16.45
CA SER A 124 3.58 0.13 15.01
C SER A 124 3.45 -1.29 14.42
N MET A 125 4.30 -2.23 14.88
CA MET A 125 4.21 -3.64 14.49
C MET A 125 2.93 -4.29 15.03
N THR A 126 2.54 -3.98 16.26
CA THR A 126 1.27 -4.44 16.82
C THR A 126 0.11 -3.94 15.97
N PHE A 127 0.10 -2.65 15.61
CA PHE A 127 -0.94 -2.02 14.80
C PHE A 127 -1.16 -2.68 13.42
N ILE A 128 -0.09 -3.12 12.74
CA ILE A 128 -0.19 -3.91 11.49
C ILE A 128 -0.81 -5.28 11.71
N ASN A 129 -0.44 -5.94 12.81
CA ASN A 129 -0.85 -7.31 13.07
C ASN A 129 -2.28 -7.42 13.59
N ILE A 130 -2.87 -6.34 14.14
CA ILE A 130 -4.28 -6.34 14.55
C ILE A 130 -5.11 -6.82 13.36
N PRO A 131 -5.85 -7.94 13.51
CA PRO A 131 -6.53 -8.58 12.39
C PRO A 131 -7.90 -7.91 12.17
N VAL A 132 -7.89 -6.61 11.87
CA VAL A 132 -9.08 -5.79 11.57
C VAL A 132 -9.81 -6.32 10.34
N GLU A 133 -9.11 -7.03 9.46
CA GLU A 133 -9.63 -7.60 8.23
C GLU A 133 -10.67 -8.71 8.47
N TRP A 134 -10.72 -9.31 9.67
CA TRP A 134 -11.84 -10.20 10.06
C TRP A 134 -13.19 -9.51 9.94
N PHE A 135 -13.26 -8.20 10.24
CA PHE A 135 -14.50 -7.45 10.12
C PHE A 135 -14.98 -7.33 8.67
N SER A 136 -14.06 -7.40 7.70
CA SER A 136 -14.42 -7.34 6.28
C SER A 136 -15.11 -8.60 5.75
N ILE A 137 -15.10 -9.71 6.50
CA ILE A 137 -15.89 -10.89 6.12
C ILE A 137 -17.39 -10.61 6.35
N GLY A 138 -17.73 -9.87 7.41
CA GLY A 138 -19.11 -9.55 7.78
C GLY A 138 -19.61 -8.21 7.24
N PHE A 139 -18.72 -7.24 7.06
CA PHE A 139 -19.04 -5.88 6.63
C PHE A 139 -18.29 -5.50 5.36
N ASN A 140 -18.97 -4.86 4.42
CA ASN A 140 -18.36 -4.38 3.18
C ASN A 140 -17.68 -3.02 3.43
N TRP A 141 -16.38 -3.04 3.74
CA TRP A 141 -15.58 -1.83 3.92
C TRP A 141 -14.62 -1.62 2.74
N THR A 142 -14.94 -0.65 1.89
CA THR A 142 -14.12 -0.30 0.71
C THR A 142 -12.78 0.34 1.08
N TRP A 143 -12.68 0.95 2.27
CA TRP A 143 -11.47 1.64 2.77
C TRP A 143 -10.44 0.69 3.40
N MET A 144 -10.66 -0.63 3.38
CA MET A 144 -9.77 -1.58 4.04
C MET A 144 -8.37 -1.62 3.42
N LEU A 145 -8.25 -1.49 2.10
CA LEU A 145 -6.96 -1.45 1.42
C LEU A 145 -6.15 -0.22 1.83
N LEU A 146 -6.77 0.96 1.76
CA LEU A 146 -6.16 2.22 2.23
C LEU A 146 -5.71 2.11 3.70
N PHE A 147 -6.53 1.53 4.58
CA PHE A 147 -6.17 1.32 5.97
C PHE A 147 -5.00 0.31 6.14
N GLY A 148 -4.88 -0.68 5.26
CA GLY A 148 -3.73 -1.59 5.20
C GLY A 148 -2.44 -0.84 4.87
N ASP A 149 -2.46 -0.01 3.84
CA ASP A 149 -1.29 0.72 3.35
C ASP A 149 -0.83 1.78 4.33
N ILE A 150 -1.75 2.53 4.93
CA ILE A 150 -1.43 3.50 5.99
C ILE A 150 -0.70 2.81 7.16
N ARG A 151 -1.19 1.64 7.59
CA ARG A 151 -0.54 0.85 8.66
C ARG A 151 0.88 0.44 8.28
N GLN A 152 1.08 -0.04 7.05
CA GLN A 152 2.40 -0.44 6.54
C GLN A 152 3.34 0.77 6.40
N GLY A 153 2.86 1.88 5.85
CA GLY A 153 3.61 3.14 5.72
C GLY A 153 4.10 3.67 7.06
N ILE A 154 3.25 3.66 8.10
CA ILE A 154 3.64 4.06 9.47
C ILE A 154 4.77 3.17 9.98
N PHE A 155 4.67 1.85 9.82
CA PHE A 155 5.71 0.93 10.25
C PHE A 155 7.03 1.14 9.51
N TYR A 156 7.00 1.33 8.20
CA TYR A 156 8.22 1.58 7.42
C TYR A 156 8.89 2.90 7.82
N SER A 157 8.11 3.97 8.04
CA SER A 157 8.62 5.24 8.55
C SER A 157 9.27 5.07 9.93
N MET A 158 8.62 4.34 10.85
CA MET A 158 9.14 4.07 12.20
C MET A 158 10.39 3.19 12.17
N LEU A 159 10.42 2.16 11.31
CA LEU A 159 11.55 1.27 11.14
C LEU A 159 12.78 2.02 10.61
N LEU A 160 12.62 2.82 9.55
CA LEU A 160 13.71 3.64 9.01
C LEU A 160 14.23 4.65 10.04
N SER A 161 13.31 5.29 10.77
CA SER A 161 13.67 6.21 11.87
C SER A 161 14.45 5.49 12.97
N PHE A 162 14.04 4.28 13.34
CA PHE A 162 14.74 3.43 14.30
C PHE A 162 16.16 3.10 13.82
N TRP A 163 16.33 2.65 12.57
CA TRP A 163 17.65 2.30 12.02
C TRP A 163 18.63 3.48 12.01
N ILE A 164 18.18 4.65 11.57
CA ILE A 164 19.03 5.85 11.55
C ILE A 164 19.47 6.24 12.96
N ILE A 165 18.52 6.28 13.91
CA ILE A 165 18.84 6.67 15.28
C ILE A 165 19.70 5.60 15.96
N PHE A 166 19.43 4.32 15.72
CA PHE A 166 20.23 3.21 16.23
C PHE A 166 21.68 3.30 15.77
N CYS A 167 21.92 3.47 14.46
CA CYS A 167 23.26 3.65 13.92
C CYS A 167 23.93 4.92 14.46
N GLY A 168 23.18 6.01 14.58
CA GLY A 168 23.70 7.28 15.08
C GLY A 168 24.06 7.27 16.57
N GLU A 169 23.36 6.50 17.40
CA GLU A 169 23.66 6.32 18.83
C GLU A 169 24.87 5.37 19.05
N HIS A 170 25.11 4.41 18.16
CA HIS A 170 26.23 3.45 18.27
C HIS A 170 27.53 3.92 17.61
N LEU A 171 27.50 4.98 16.80
CA LEU A 171 28.70 5.69 16.36
C LEU A 171 29.26 6.48 17.56
N MET A 172 30.38 6.02 18.12
CA MET A 172 31.10 6.62 19.27
C MET A 172 31.61 8.04 18.98
N ASP A 173 30.73 9.02 18.85
CA ASP A 173 31.08 10.43 18.79
C ASP A 173 30.73 11.06 20.15
N GLN A 174 31.68 11.78 20.76
CA GLN A 174 31.70 12.19 22.18
C GLN A 174 30.57 13.16 22.63
N THR A 175 29.57 13.42 21.79
CA THR A 175 28.42 14.25 22.15
C THR A 175 27.28 13.37 22.62
N GLU A 176 26.81 13.52 23.87
CA GLU A 176 25.59 12.83 24.33
C GLU A 176 24.38 13.27 23.50
N ARG A 177 23.99 12.46 22.50
CA ARG A 177 22.87 12.75 21.59
C ARG A 177 21.52 12.24 22.12
N ASN A 178 21.26 12.38 23.42
CA ASN A 178 20.02 11.89 24.05
C ASN A 178 18.73 12.66 23.68
N ARG A 179 18.76 13.57 22.70
CA ARG A 179 17.61 14.39 22.27
C ARG A 179 17.24 14.10 20.83
N LEU A 180 15.97 13.75 20.60
CA LEU A 180 15.34 13.62 19.27
C LEU A 180 15.59 14.83 18.36
N SER A 181 15.71 16.03 18.94
CA SER A 181 16.00 17.26 18.21
C SER A 181 17.33 17.24 17.45
N VAL A 182 18.31 16.44 17.90
CA VAL A 182 19.62 16.31 17.22
C VAL A 182 19.46 15.53 15.90
N TYR A 183 18.54 14.56 15.89
CA TYR A 183 18.26 13.71 14.73
C TYR A 183 17.27 14.33 13.74
N TRP A 184 16.74 15.55 13.99
CA TRP A 184 15.76 16.19 13.13
C TRP A 184 16.21 16.33 11.67
N LYS A 185 17.51 16.58 11.44
CA LYS A 185 18.07 16.66 10.09
C LYS A 185 18.02 15.34 9.32
N GLN A 186 18.05 14.20 10.02
CA GLN A 186 18.04 12.87 9.42
C GLN A 186 16.62 12.26 9.38
N VAL A 187 15.80 12.51 10.41
CA VAL A 187 14.42 12.03 10.50
C VAL A 187 13.45 12.88 9.67
N GLY A 188 13.74 14.18 9.50
CA GLY A 188 12.91 15.13 8.74
C GLY A 188 12.58 14.66 7.31
N PRO A 189 13.57 14.24 6.50
CA PRO A 189 13.32 13.69 5.17
C PRO A 189 12.43 12.44 5.17
N ILE A 190 12.56 11.55 6.17
CA ILE A 190 11.74 10.34 6.27
C ILE A 190 10.29 10.71 6.53
N VAL A 191 10.04 11.60 7.49
CA VAL A 191 8.68 12.05 7.84
C VAL A 191 8.05 12.79 6.65
N PHE A 192 8.82 13.66 5.98
CA PHE A 192 8.35 14.37 4.80
C PHE A 192 8.04 13.41 3.64
N GLY A 193 8.92 12.47 3.34
CA GLY A 193 8.70 11.46 2.31
C GLY A 193 7.47 10.59 2.60
N SER A 194 7.32 10.15 3.85
CA SER A 194 6.16 9.36 4.29
C SER A 194 4.86 10.16 4.20
N PHE A 195 4.89 11.46 4.49
CA PHE A 195 3.75 12.35 4.34
C PHE A 195 3.37 12.57 2.87
N CYS A 196 4.35 12.71 1.97
CA CYS A 196 4.11 12.79 0.53
C CYS A 196 3.50 11.49 -0.02
N LEU A 197 4.01 10.33 0.40
CA LEU A 197 3.45 9.02 0.03
C LEU A 197 2.02 8.86 0.57
N PHE A 198 1.76 9.31 1.79
CA PHE A 198 0.41 9.30 2.36
C PHE A 198 -0.58 10.15 1.54
N ILE A 199 -0.17 11.37 1.12
CA ILE A 199 -1.02 12.20 0.24
C ILE A 199 -1.25 11.51 -1.10
N PHE A 200 -0.22 10.88 -1.65
CA PHE A 200 -0.32 10.15 -2.91
C PHE A 200 -1.32 9.00 -2.81
N ASP A 201 -1.22 8.15 -1.78
CA ASP A 201 -2.15 7.04 -1.54
C ASP A 201 -3.59 7.54 -1.34
N MET A 202 -3.79 8.64 -0.61
CA MET A 202 -5.10 9.27 -0.42
C MET A 202 -5.70 9.87 -1.69
N CYS A 203 -4.86 10.22 -2.68
CA CYS A 203 -5.32 10.74 -3.97
C CYS A 203 -5.61 9.64 -4.98
N GLU A 204 -4.87 8.53 -4.92
CA GLU A 204 -4.99 7.42 -5.87
C GLU A 204 -6.09 6.43 -5.50
N ARG A 205 -6.28 6.13 -4.21
CA ARG A 205 -7.24 5.13 -3.71
C ARG A 205 -8.55 5.71 -3.20
#